data_AF-A0A956KAF7-F1
#
_entry.id   AF-A0A956KAF7-F1
#
_cell.length_a   1.000
_cell.length_b   1.000
_cell.length_c   1.000
_cell.angle_alpha   90.00
_cell.angle_beta   90.00
_cell.angle_gamma   90.00
#
_symmetry.space_group_name_H-M   'P 1'
#
loop_
_entity.id
_entity.type
_entity.pdbx_description
1 polymer ?
#
loop_
_entity_poly.entity_id
_entity_poly.type
_entity_poly.pdbx_seq_one_letter_code
_entity_poly.pdbx_strand_id
1 'polypeptide(L)'
;DNADDCLDSCVAASCGDLFVQAGVEDCDEGAETATCDVDCTAVECGDALQNAAAGEVCDDGNTEDGDGCSAACTLEGCGDGQVQAPEECDDGNADNTDDCLDSCVAASCGDSNVWAGNEECDDGNADNTDDCLDSCVAASCGDGNVQAGVEECDDGNADNTDGCVDGCVAATCGDGFVQAGVEECDDGNNVDNDACSNTCKAGCGAVFSTNWCLQQGTMMQYTRCQSVTNGGNTCNNPEIKYGNIEGGIPRQHGGNQFPTWCQQLGFSNWSGQVSYGNRPCLAPQGGLFGCTSYDENTWHWCDWQDGDWYNEQLDWHNCGGTEITSITCTP
;
A
#
# COMPACT_ATOMS: atom_id res chain seq x y z
N ASP A 1 -49.65 -81.69 -35.11
CA ASP A 1 -48.61 -80.74 -34.72
C ASP A 1 -48.15 -80.01 -35.96
N ASN A 2 -48.82 -78.92 -36.33
CA ASN A 2 -48.65 -77.53 -35.83
C ASN A 2 -47.21 -77.05 -36.02
N ALA A 3 -46.89 -75.99 -36.74
CA ALA A 3 -47.53 -75.20 -37.81
C ALA A 3 -46.33 -74.48 -38.44
N ASP A 4 -46.32 -74.41 -39.77
CA ASP A 4 -45.35 -73.62 -40.52
C ASP A 4 -45.72 -72.14 -40.26
N ASP A 5 -45.01 -71.47 -39.35
CA ASP A 5 -45.25 -70.08 -38.94
C ASP A 5 -44.70 -69.11 -40.00
N CYS A 6 -45.27 -69.18 -41.21
CA CYS A 6 -45.17 -68.11 -42.19
C CYS A 6 -46.56 -67.46 -42.29
N LEU A 7 -46.66 -66.18 -41.90
CA LEU A 7 -47.86 -65.37 -42.13
C LEU A 7 -48.19 -65.33 -43.64
N ASP A 8 -49.48 -65.33 -43.99
CA ASP A 8 -50.07 -65.39 -45.35
C ASP A 8 -49.80 -64.12 -46.22
N SER A 9 -48.76 -63.37 -45.91
CA SER A 9 -48.26 -62.24 -46.70
C SER A 9 -46.77 -62.11 -46.46
N CYS A 10 -45.96 -62.12 -47.54
CA CYS A 10 -44.56 -61.71 -47.47
C CYS A 10 -44.50 -60.21 -47.14
N VAL A 11 -44.60 -59.87 -45.87
CA VAL A 11 -44.29 -58.52 -45.38
C VAL A 11 -42.78 -58.38 -45.49
N ALA A 12 -42.32 -57.27 -46.06
CA ALA A 12 -40.90 -56.97 -46.08
C ALA A 12 -40.44 -56.75 -44.64
N ALA A 13 -39.31 -57.33 -44.27
CA ALA A 13 -38.69 -57.10 -42.97
C ALA A 13 -38.60 -55.62 -42.67
N SER A 14 -39.02 -55.25 -41.46
CA SER A 14 -39.13 -53.87 -41.03
C SER A 14 -38.87 -53.81 -39.54
N CYS A 15 -37.74 -53.19 -39.19
CA CYS A 15 -37.39 -52.83 -37.82
C CYS A 15 -38.58 -52.18 -37.07
N GLY A 16 -38.94 -52.75 -35.92
CA GLY A 16 -40.06 -52.34 -35.07
C GLY A 16 -41.39 -53.05 -35.36
N ASP A 17 -41.42 -54.17 -36.09
CA ASP A 17 -42.67 -54.88 -36.49
C ASP A 17 -43.10 -56.02 -35.53
N LEU A 18 -42.34 -56.23 -34.46
CA LEU A 18 -42.42 -57.27 -33.44
C LEU A 18 -42.01 -58.69 -33.90
N PHE A 19 -41.32 -58.82 -35.03
CA PHE A 19 -40.74 -60.06 -35.55
C PHE A 19 -39.27 -59.89 -35.98
N VAL A 20 -38.35 -60.49 -35.21
CA VAL A 20 -36.92 -60.62 -35.62
C VAL A 20 -36.78 -61.56 -36.82
N GLN A 21 -36.37 -61.01 -37.96
CA GLN A 21 -36.20 -61.75 -39.21
C GLN A 21 -34.74 -62.10 -39.47
N ALA A 22 -34.41 -63.38 -39.32
CA ALA A 22 -33.05 -63.90 -39.38
C ALA A 22 -32.31 -63.50 -40.67
N GLY A 23 -31.18 -62.81 -40.51
CA GLY A 23 -30.32 -62.34 -41.60
C GLY A 23 -30.78 -61.03 -42.25
N VAL A 24 -31.80 -60.36 -41.69
CA VAL A 24 -32.20 -59.01 -42.06
C VAL A 24 -32.04 -58.04 -40.89
N GLU A 25 -32.38 -58.47 -39.68
CA GLU A 25 -32.23 -57.70 -38.44
C GLU A 25 -31.78 -58.61 -37.29
N ASP A 26 -31.02 -58.06 -36.35
CA ASP A 26 -30.48 -58.79 -35.19
C ASP A 26 -31.41 -58.68 -33.96
N CYS A 27 -32.24 -57.64 -33.95
CA CYS A 27 -33.25 -57.29 -32.95
C CYS A 27 -34.41 -56.58 -33.66
N ASP A 28 -35.47 -56.17 -32.95
CA ASP A 28 -36.67 -55.63 -33.62
C ASP A 28 -37.47 -54.63 -32.76
N GLU A 29 -36.82 -54.01 -31.78
CA GLU A 29 -37.46 -53.05 -30.89
C GLU A 29 -37.78 -51.72 -31.60
N GLY A 30 -37.14 -51.43 -32.74
CA GLY A 30 -37.36 -50.20 -33.51
C GLY A 30 -36.95 -48.92 -32.77
N ALA A 31 -36.14 -49.07 -31.73
CA ALA A 31 -35.67 -48.02 -30.85
C ALA A 31 -34.44 -48.51 -30.07
N GLU A 32 -33.63 -47.58 -29.59
CA GLU A 32 -32.50 -47.86 -28.70
C GLU A 32 -32.96 -48.60 -27.44
N THR A 33 -32.41 -49.79 -27.23
CA THR A 33 -32.54 -50.57 -26.00
C THR A 33 -31.19 -51.15 -25.61
N ALA A 34 -31.11 -51.77 -24.42
CA ALA A 34 -29.87 -52.38 -23.95
C ALA A 34 -29.32 -53.52 -24.84
N THR A 35 -30.05 -53.95 -25.88
CA THR A 35 -29.67 -55.03 -26.79
C THR A 35 -29.99 -54.73 -28.25
N CYS A 36 -30.46 -53.53 -28.59
CA CYS A 36 -30.87 -53.19 -29.95
C CYS A 36 -30.61 -51.72 -30.28
N ASP A 37 -30.06 -51.45 -31.46
CA ASP A 37 -29.90 -50.10 -32.00
C ASP A 37 -31.17 -49.62 -32.71
N VAL A 38 -31.19 -48.34 -33.06
CA VAL A 38 -32.36 -47.70 -33.67
C VAL A 38 -32.68 -48.24 -35.07
N ASP A 39 -31.71 -48.83 -35.77
CA ASP A 39 -31.88 -49.45 -37.09
C ASP A 39 -31.93 -50.98 -37.04
N CYS A 40 -32.08 -51.55 -35.85
CA CYS A 40 -32.19 -52.97 -35.58
C CYS A 40 -30.93 -53.81 -35.87
N THR A 41 -29.76 -53.18 -35.81
CA THR A 41 -28.48 -53.87 -35.59
C THR A 41 -28.28 -54.22 -34.11
N ALA A 42 -27.37 -55.16 -33.87
CA ALA A 42 -26.94 -55.48 -32.52
C ALA A 42 -26.01 -54.38 -31.99
N VAL A 43 -26.24 -53.96 -30.75
CA VAL A 43 -25.40 -52.97 -30.05
C VAL A 43 -23.93 -53.38 -30.11
N GLU A 44 -23.13 -52.57 -30.77
CA GLU A 44 -21.69 -52.74 -30.88
C GLU A 44 -20.99 -51.39 -30.91
N CYS A 45 -20.09 -51.16 -29.95
CA CYS A 45 -19.24 -49.98 -29.99
C CYS A 45 -18.36 -49.95 -31.24
N GLY A 46 -18.44 -48.85 -31.98
CA GLY A 46 -17.73 -48.62 -33.23
C GLY A 46 -18.54 -48.92 -34.49
N ASP A 47 -19.87 -48.96 -34.40
CA ASP A 47 -20.76 -49.20 -35.55
C ASP A 47 -21.35 -47.90 -36.15
N ALA A 48 -20.95 -46.75 -35.61
CA ALA A 48 -21.41 -45.40 -35.92
C ALA A 48 -22.82 -45.07 -35.42
N LEU A 49 -23.37 -45.86 -34.49
CA LEU A 49 -24.68 -45.68 -33.88
C LEU A 49 -24.59 -45.61 -32.35
N GLN A 50 -24.42 -44.41 -31.81
CA GLN A 50 -24.46 -44.20 -30.36
C GLN A 50 -25.78 -44.72 -29.74
N ASN A 51 -25.67 -45.71 -28.86
CA ASN A 51 -26.79 -46.28 -28.11
C ASN A 51 -26.73 -45.95 -26.61
N ALA A 52 -27.39 -44.85 -26.24
CA ALA A 52 -27.42 -44.41 -24.85
C ALA A 52 -28.17 -45.39 -23.92
N ALA A 53 -29.11 -46.19 -24.47
CA ALA A 53 -29.86 -47.18 -23.71
C ALA A 53 -29.02 -48.42 -23.35
N ALA A 54 -27.97 -48.72 -24.12
CA ALA A 54 -26.99 -49.74 -23.83
C ALA A 54 -25.79 -49.23 -23.00
N GLY A 55 -25.68 -47.90 -22.82
CA GLY A 55 -24.69 -47.26 -21.97
C GLY A 55 -23.54 -46.60 -22.74
N GLU A 56 -23.66 -46.44 -24.04
CA GLU A 56 -22.67 -45.76 -24.87
C GLU A 56 -22.75 -44.23 -24.71
N VAL A 57 -21.60 -43.61 -24.46
CA VAL A 57 -21.48 -42.16 -24.27
C VAL A 57 -21.06 -41.46 -25.56
N CYS A 58 -20.39 -42.18 -26.45
CA CYS A 58 -20.02 -41.79 -27.80
C CYS A 58 -20.01 -43.05 -28.70
N ASP A 59 -19.94 -42.84 -30.01
CA ASP A 59 -19.57 -43.85 -31.01
C ASP A 59 -19.04 -43.11 -32.25
N ASP A 60 -17.81 -43.40 -32.67
CA ASP A 60 -17.16 -42.76 -33.83
C ASP A 60 -17.03 -43.68 -35.06
N GLY A 61 -17.68 -44.84 -35.03
CA GLY A 61 -17.68 -45.80 -36.12
C GLY A 61 -16.43 -46.67 -36.20
N ASN A 62 -15.64 -46.75 -35.14
CA ASN A 62 -14.58 -47.74 -35.01
C ASN A 62 -14.22 -48.05 -33.54
N THR A 63 -13.14 -48.82 -33.31
CA THR A 63 -12.67 -49.24 -31.98
C THR A 63 -11.19 -48.92 -31.78
N GLU A 64 -10.68 -47.91 -32.49
CA GLU A 64 -9.32 -47.39 -32.35
C GLU A 64 -9.30 -46.37 -31.22
N ASP A 65 -8.53 -46.60 -30.15
CA ASP A 65 -8.43 -45.62 -29.08
C ASP A 65 -7.68 -44.36 -29.55
N GLY A 66 -8.10 -43.19 -29.07
CA GLY A 66 -7.46 -41.89 -29.27
C GLY A 66 -7.97 -41.06 -30.46
N ASP A 67 -9.11 -41.39 -31.06
CA ASP A 67 -9.76 -40.62 -32.13
C ASP A 67 -11.09 -39.96 -31.71
N GLY A 68 -11.44 -40.05 -30.42
CA GLY A 68 -12.53 -39.30 -29.79
C GLY A 68 -13.58 -40.18 -29.13
N CYS A 69 -13.54 -41.49 -29.37
CA CYS A 69 -14.33 -42.47 -28.65
C CYS A 69 -13.56 -43.77 -28.47
N SER A 70 -13.39 -44.20 -27.22
CA SER A 70 -12.65 -45.42 -26.94
C SER A 70 -13.35 -46.67 -27.47
N ALA A 71 -12.61 -47.79 -27.55
CA ALA A 71 -13.20 -49.10 -27.85
C ALA A 71 -14.27 -49.57 -26.84
N ALA A 72 -14.48 -48.85 -25.75
CA ALA A 72 -15.52 -49.08 -24.75
C ALA A 72 -16.69 -48.08 -24.83
N CYS A 73 -16.73 -47.23 -25.87
CA CYS A 73 -17.73 -46.19 -26.10
C CYS A 73 -17.85 -45.17 -24.96
N THR A 74 -16.71 -44.90 -24.32
CA THR A 74 -16.52 -43.75 -23.44
C THR A 74 -15.80 -42.65 -24.20
N LEU A 75 -16.19 -41.40 -23.94
CA LEU A 75 -15.48 -40.21 -24.44
C LEU A 75 -13.98 -40.34 -24.13
N GLU A 76 -13.18 -39.83 -25.04
CA GLU A 76 -11.73 -39.73 -24.87
C GLU A 76 -11.33 -38.28 -24.96
N GLY A 77 -10.62 -37.82 -23.93
CA GLY A 77 -9.99 -36.52 -23.88
C GLY A 77 -10.35 -35.74 -22.63
N CYS A 78 -9.70 -34.58 -22.52
CA CYS A 78 -9.67 -33.85 -21.26
C CYS A 78 -11.06 -33.47 -20.71
N GLY A 79 -11.27 -33.81 -19.45
CA GLY A 79 -12.48 -33.56 -18.68
C GLY A 79 -13.46 -34.73 -18.70
N ASP A 80 -13.04 -35.94 -19.10
CA ASP A 80 -13.87 -37.16 -19.12
C ASP A 80 -13.82 -37.97 -17.81
N GLY A 81 -12.96 -37.57 -16.88
CA GLY A 81 -12.73 -38.18 -15.57
C GLY A 81 -11.75 -39.36 -15.60
N GLN A 82 -11.03 -39.58 -16.69
CA GLN A 82 -10.07 -40.67 -16.87
C GLN A 82 -8.73 -40.13 -17.38
N VAL A 83 -7.66 -40.35 -16.61
CA VAL A 83 -6.32 -39.97 -17.05
C VAL A 83 -5.82 -40.91 -18.15
N GLN A 84 -5.70 -40.40 -19.37
CA GLN A 84 -5.28 -41.12 -20.58
C GLN A 84 -4.05 -40.44 -21.20
N ALA A 85 -3.13 -41.19 -21.84
CA ALA A 85 -1.95 -40.53 -22.44
C ALA A 85 -2.39 -39.69 -23.67
N PRO A 86 -2.05 -38.39 -23.77
CA PRO A 86 -0.91 -37.71 -23.15
C PRO A 86 -1.19 -36.82 -21.92
N GLU A 87 -2.34 -36.95 -21.28
CA GLU A 87 -2.79 -36.15 -20.13
C GLU A 87 -1.91 -36.38 -18.88
N GLU A 88 -1.71 -35.33 -18.10
CA GLU A 88 -1.05 -35.39 -16.79
C GLU A 88 -2.05 -35.61 -15.64
N CYS A 89 -3.26 -35.09 -15.80
CA CYS A 89 -4.39 -35.18 -14.89
C CYS A 89 -5.70 -35.16 -15.70
N ASP A 90 -6.80 -35.58 -15.07
CA ASP A 90 -8.18 -35.39 -15.55
C ASP A 90 -9.09 -35.49 -14.32
N ASP A 91 -9.85 -34.44 -14.04
CA ASP A 91 -10.73 -34.36 -12.88
C ASP A 91 -12.23 -34.40 -13.26
N GLY A 92 -12.53 -34.61 -14.55
CA GLY A 92 -13.87 -34.75 -15.09
C GLY A 92 -14.62 -33.44 -15.29
N ASN A 93 -13.93 -32.30 -15.33
CA ASN A 93 -14.55 -31.00 -15.58
C ASN A 93 -13.69 -30.09 -16.51
N ALA A 94 -14.07 -28.82 -16.66
CA ALA A 94 -13.35 -27.83 -17.49
C ALA A 94 -13.11 -26.52 -16.72
N ASP A 95 -12.90 -26.61 -15.41
CA ASP A 95 -12.70 -25.53 -14.46
C ASP A 95 -11.20 -25.37 -14.18
N ASN A 96 -10.58 -24.36 -14.77
CA ASN A 96 -9.15 -24.08 -14.57
C ASN A 96 -8.80 -23.56 -13.16
N THR A 97 -9.73 -23.57 -12.21
CA THR A 97 -9.49 -23.10 -10.84
C THR A 97 -9.27 -24.22 -9.83
N ASP A 98 -9.29 -25.48 -10.25
CA ASP A 98 -9.01 -26.63 -9.39
C ASP A 98 -7.66 -27.30 -9.73
N ASP A 99 -7.49 -28.56 -9.35
CA ASP A 99 -6.20 -29.26 -9.44
C ASP A 99 -5.79 -29.60 -10.89
N CYS A 100 -6.74 -29.55 -11.85
CA CYS A 100 -6.48 -29.94 -13.24
C CYS A 100 -7.09 -28.94 -14.23
N LEU A 101 -6.25 -28.38 -15.11
CA LEU A 101 -6.73 -27.47 -16.15
C LEU A 101 -7.54 -28.23 -17.21
N ASP A 102 -8.38 -27.51 -17.96
CA ASP A 102 -9.12 -27.97 -19.14
C ASP A 102 -8.23 -28.44 -20.31
N SER A 103 -6.91 -28.26 -20.15
CA SER A 103 -5.86 -28.76 -21.03
C SER A 103 -5.17 -30.03 -20.53
N CYS A 104 -5.64 -30.57 -19.39
CA CYS A 104 -5.14 -31.78 -18.74
C CYS A 104 -3.66 -31.72 -18.36
N VAL A 105 -3.29 -30.52 -17.91
CA VAL A 105 -2.03 -30.20 -17.24
C VAL A 105 -2.37 -29.87 -15.80
N ALA A 106 -1.55 -30.33 -14.85
CA ALA A 106 -1.76 -30.03 -13.44
C ALA A 106 -1.65 -28.51 -13.19
N ALA A 107 -2.56 -27.96 -12.39
CA ALA A 107 -2.52 -26.55 -12.02
C ALA A 107 -1.24 -26.22 -11.25
N SER A 108 -0.65 -25.06 -11.54
CA SER A 108 0.58 -24.60 -10.91
C SER A 108 0.76 -23.10 -10.99
N CYS A 109 1.37 -22.52 -9.95
CA CYS A 109 1.75 -21.12 -9.93
C CYS A 109 2.64 -20.73 -11.13
N GLY A 110 2.21 -19.72 -11.87
CA GLY A 110 2.79 -19.21 -13.11
C GLY A 110 2.17 -19.77 -14.40
N ASP A 111 1.02 -20.44 -14.33
CA ASP A 111 0.34 -21.04 -15.49
C ASP A 111 -0.74 -20.16 -16.13
N SER A 112 -0.95 -18.95 -15.61
CA SER A 112 -1.98 -17.97 -15.99
C SER A 112 -3.41 -18.31 -15.53
N ASN A 113 -3.61 -19.33 -14.69
CA ASN A 113 -4.89 -19.67 -14.09
C ASN A 113 -4.76 -19.70 -12.56
N VAL A 114 -5.80 -19.26 -11.86
CA VAL A 114 -5.79 -19.19 -10.38
C VAL A 114 -6.25 -20.52 -9.78
N TRP A 115 -5.35 -21.23 -9.13
CA TRP A 115 -5.61 -22.47 -8.38
C TRP A 115 -6.26 -22.18 -7.01
N ALA A 116 -7.59 -22.25 -6.98
CA ALA A 116 -8.41 -21.82 -5.85
C ALA A 116 -8.06 -22.56 -4.55
N GLY A 117 -7.67 -21.79 -3.54
CA GLY A 117 -7.34 -22.30 -2.21
C GLY A 117 -5.89 -22.77 -2.05
N ASN A 118 -5.10 -22.78 -3.13
CA ASN A 118 -3.67 -23.03 -3.11
C ASN A 118 -2.87 -21.75 -3.38
N GLU A 119 -3.43 -20.81 -4.13
CA GLU A 119 -2.84 -19.50 -4.40
C GLU A 119 -3.85 -18.35 -4.39
N GLU A 120 -3.36 -17.11 -4.30
CA GLU A 120 -4.17 -15.90 -4.22
C GLU A 120 -4.32 -15.18 -5.57
N CYS A 121 -3.34 -15.35 -6.46
CA CYS A 121 -3.26 -14.76 -7.79
C CYS A 121 -2.39 -15.64 -8.68
N ASP A 122 -2.50 -15.49 -9.99
CA ASP A 122 -1.57 -16.02 -10.98
C ASP A 122 -1.65 -15.12 -12.21
N ASP A 123 -0.51 -14.58 -12.65
CA ASP A 123 -0.42 -13.70 -13.82
C ASP A 123 0.44 -14.30 -14.95
N GLY A 124 0.82 -15.57 -14.81
CA GLY A 124 1.56 -16.34 -15.80
C GLY A 124 3.04 -16.01 -15.89
N ASN A 125 3.61 -15.30 -14.90
CA ASN A 125 5.00 -14.89 -14.95
C ASN A 125 5.71 -15.02 -13.59
N ALA A 126 6.97 -14.55 -13.49
CA ALA A 126 7.80 -14.68 -12.29
C ALA A 126 8.45 -13.33 -11.90
N ASP A 127 7.77 -12.24 -12.23
CA ASP A 127 8.18 -10.87 -11.98
C ASP A 127 7.53 -10.38 -10.69
N ASN A 128 8.32 -10.24 -9.62
CA ASN A 128 7.81 -9.76 -8.33
C ASN A 128 7.52 -8.25 -8.31
N THR A 129 7.50 -7.58 -9.47
CA THR A 129 7.28 -6.13 -9.57
C THR A 129 5.91 -5.77 -10.15
N ASP A 130 5.03 -6.74 -10.36
CA ASP A 130 3.64 -6.53 -10.77
C ASP A 130 2.66 -6.97 -9.66
N ASP A 131 1.41 -7.23 -10.03
CA ASP A 131 0.32 -7.48 -9.09
C ASP A 131 0.44 -8.84 -8.38
N CYS A 132 1.25 -9.77 -8.91
CA CYS A 132 1.36 -11.14 -8.40
C CYS A 132 2.80 -11.61 -8.26
N LEU A 133 3.20 -12.00 -7.06
CA LEU A 133 4.56 -12.53 -6.85
C LEU A 133 4.74 -13.91 -7.50
N ASP A 134 5.99 -14.30 -7.75
CA ASP A 134 6.41 -15.62 -8.22
C ASP A 134 6.08 -16.78 -7.26
N SER A 135 5.55 -16.43 -6.08
CA SER A 135 5.02 -17.34 -5.06
C SER A 135 3.49 -17.42 -5.07
N CYS A 136 2.84 -16.77 -6.04
CA CYS A 136 1.39 -16.68 -6.23
C CYS A 136 0.64 -16.14 -5.00
N VAL A 137 1.28 -15.16 -4.37
CA VAL A 137 0.73 -14.29 -3.33
C VAL A 137 0.55 -12.91 -3.95
N ALA A 138 -0.58 -12.26 -3.67
CA ALA A 138 -0.82 -10.91 -4.18
C ALA A 138 0.23 -9.96 -3.63
N ALA A 139 0.83 -9.15 -4.50
CA ALA A 139 1.82 -8.17 -4.09
C ALA A 139 1.17 -7.15 -3.14
N SER A 140 1.91 -6.74 -2.10
CA SER A 140 1.41 -5.82 -1.08
C SER A 140 2.52 -5.03 -0.41
N CYS A 141 2.22 -3.78 -0.06
CA CYS A 141 3.15 -2.95 0.68
C CYS A 141 3.60 -3.58 2.00
N GLY A 142 4.91 -3.71 2.15
CA GLY A 142 5.61 -4.36 3.26
C GLY A 142 5.94 -5.83 3.02
N ASP A 143 5.84 -6.35 1.80
CA ASP A 143 6.20 -7.74 1.47
C ASP A 143 7.66 -7.93 1.04
N GLY A 144 8.39 -6.82 0.85
CA GLY A 144 9.80 -6.78 0.46
C GLY A 144 10.04 -6.65 -1.05
N ASN A 145 8.99 -6.55 -1.87
CA ASN A 145 9.07 -6.36 -3.31
C ASN A 145 8.37 -5.06 -3.71
N VAL A 146 8.98 -4.30 -4.62
CA VAL A 146 8.43 -3.01 -5.06
C VAL A 146 7.57 -3.22 -6.30
N GLN A 147 6.28 -2.92 -6.19
CA GLN A 147 5.36 -2.92 -7.32
C GLN A 147 5.60 -1.73 -8.25
N ALA A 148 5.99 -2.01 -9.48
CA ALA A 148 6.38 -1.03 -10.48
C ALA A 148 5.20 -0.09 -10.85
N GLY A 149 5.32 1.18 -10.46
CA GLY A 149 4.33 2.21 -10.78
C GLY A 149 3.14 2.26 -9.82
N VAL A 150 3.12 1.40 -8.80
CA VAL A 150 2.18 1.45 -7.67
C VAL A 150 2.90 1.97 -6.42
N GLU A 151 4.10 1.46 -6.16
CA GLU A 151 4.88 1.75 -4.95
C GLU A 151 6.19 2.49 -5.29
N GLU A 152 6.61 3.40 -4.41
CA GLU A 152 7.90 4.10 -4.56
C GLU A 152 9.04 3.36 -3.86
N CYS A 153 8.71 2.59 -2.82
CA CYS A 153 9.62 1.77 -2.01
C CYS A 153 8.86 0.60 -1.39
N ASP A 154 9.60 -0.40 -0.92
CA ASP A 154 9.13 -1.47 -0.04
C ASP A 154 10.37 -2.01 0.71
N ASP A 155 10.35 -2.01 2.03
CA ASP A 155 11.43 -2.55 2.87
C ASP A 155 11.00 -3.74 3.74
N GLY A 156 9.90 -4.39 3.36
CA GLY A 156 9.43 -5.65 3.93
C GLY A 156 8.83 -5.50 5.33
N ASN A 157 8.42 -4.28 5.71
CA ASN A 157 7.81 -4.04 7.01
C ASN A 157 6.85 -2.82 6.98
N ALA A 158 6.30 -2.45 8.14
CA ALA A 158 5.32 -1.36 8.29
C ALA A 158 5.78 -0.29 9.30
N ASP A 159 7.09 -0.17 9.51
CA ASP A 159 7.72 0.75 10.45
C ASP A 159 7.96 2.11 9.78
N ASN A 160 7.15 3.10 10.13
CA ASN A 160 7.31 4.47 9.59
C ASN A 160 8.61 5.19 10.03
N THR A 161 9.51 4.53 10.76
CA THR A 161 10.76 5.15 11.21
C THR A 161 11.97 4.81 10.33
N ASP A 162 11.77 4.17 9.18
CA ASP A 162 12.84 3.78 8.28
C ASP A 162 12.72 4.44 6.88
N GLY A 163 13.11 3.72 5.83
CA GLY A 163 13.19 4.25 4.47
C GLY A 163 11.84 4.38 3.78
N CYS A 164 10.85 3.63 4.24
CA CYS A 164 9.58 3.46 3.57
C CYS A 164 8.44 3.62 4.56
N VAL A 165 7.64 4.68 4.38
CA VAL A 165 6.50 4.94 5.26
C VAL A 165 5.23 4.29 4.71
N ASP A 166 4.20 4.26 5.55
CA ASP A 166 2.88 3.67 5.30
C ASP A 166 2.32 4.11 3.95
N GLY A 167 1.85 3.13 3.17
CA GLY A 167 1.46 3.33 1.77
C GLY A 167 2.62 3.27 0.77
N CYS A 168 3.78 2.74 1.17
CA CYS A 168 4.93 2.47 0.30
C CYS A 168 5.44 3.72 -0.44
N VAL A 169 5.52 4.81 0.33
CA VAL A 169 6.07 6.09 -0.07
C VAL A 169 7.42 6.27 0.58
N ALA A 170 8.41 6.78 -0.17
CA ALA A 170 9.73 7.01 0.40
C ALA A 170 9.65 8.06 1.53
N ALA A 171 10.31 7.78 2.66
CA ALA A 171 10.36 8.71 3.78
C ALA A 171 10.96 10.06 3.35
N THR A 172 10.30 11.17 3.72
CA THR A 172 10.75 12.52 3.41
C THR A 172 10.48 13.50 4.53
N CYS A 173 11.43 14.40 4.75
CA CYS A 173 11.25 15.50 5.67
C CYS A 173 10.00 16.35 5.38
N GLY A 174 9.10 16.41 6.37
CA GLY A 174 7.79 17.04 6.35
C GLY A 174 6.63 16.06 6.12
N ASP A 175 6.86 14.75 6.12
CA ASP A 175 5.80 13.73 5.90
C ASP A 175 5.05 13.33 7.18
N GLY A 176 5.54 13.78 8.35
CA GLY A 176 4.95 13.53 9.66
C GLY A 176 5.55 12.35 10.41
N PHE A 177 6.52 11.66 9.81
CA PHE A 177 7.23 10.53 10.39
C PHE A 177 8.71 10.86 10.54
N VAL A 178 9.33 10.39 11.63
CA VAL A 178 10.75 10.64 11.88
C VAL A 178 11.56 9.44 11.45
N GLN A 179 12.36 9.59 10.40
CA GLN A 179 13.30 8.57 9.95
C GLN A 179 14.47 8.43 10.92
N ALA A 180 14.55 7.29 11.60
CA ALA A 180 15.51 6.98 12.64
C ALA A 180 16.96 7.05 12.12
N GLY A 181 17.75 7.94 12.71
CA GLY A 181 19.17 8.10 12.39
C GLY A 181 19.45 8.94 11.15
N VAL A 182 18.42 9.39 10.42
CA VAL A 182 18.54 10.35 9.31
C VAL A 182 17.98 11.72 9.73
N GLU A 183 16.82 11.72 10.37
CA GLU A 183 16.09 12.92 10.79
C GLU A 183 16.17 13.12 12.30
N GLU A 184 16.29 14.37 12.75
CA GLU A 184 16.27 14.73 14.18
C GLU A 184 14.85 15.02 14.67
N CYS A 185 13.97 15.44 13.76
CA CYS A 185 12.56 15.73 13.95
C CYS A 185 11.84 15.63 12.61
N ASP A 186 10.51 15.62 12.68
CA ASP A 186 9.59 15.84 11.57
C ASP A 186 8.30 16.42 12.16
N ASP A 187 7.76 17.48 11.59
CA ASP A 187 6.52 18.12 12.06
C ASP A 187 5.39 18.11 11.02
N GLY A 188 5.51 17.24 10.00
CA GLY A 188 4.47 16.95 9.04
C GLY A 188 4.15 18.10 8.09
N ASN A 189 5.08 19.03 7.92
CA ASN A 189 4.91 20.13 6.99
C ASN A 189 6.26 20.65 6.45
N ASN A 190 6.21 21.54 5.46
CA ASN A 190 7.40 22.12 4.81
C ASN A 190 7.58 23.61 5.15
N VAL A 191 7.35 23.98 6.41
CA VAL A 191 7.63 25.32 6.96
C VAL A 191 8.97 25.27 7.70
N ASP A 192 9.91 26.14 7.34
CA ASP A 192 11.30 26.00 7.85
C ASP A 192 11.50 26.56 9.28
N ASN A 193 10.51 27.26 9.84
CA ASN A 193 10.67 28.10 11.04
C ASN A 193 9.69 27.81 12.17
N ASP A 194 9.15 26.60 12.21
CA ASP A 194 8.33 26.01 13.27
C ASP A 194 9.05 24.81 13.90
N ALA A 195 8.33 23.77 14.34
CA ALA A 195 8.86 22.77 15.25
C ALA A 195 10.01 21.94 14.65
N CYS A 196 10.03 21.79 13.33
CA CYS A 196 11.10 21.15 12.59
C CYS A 196 11.46 21.97 11.34
N SER A 197 12.75 22.09 11.02
CA SER A 197 13.15 22.74 9.76
C SER A 197 12.83 21.84 8.56
N ASN A 198 12.80 22.39 7.34
CA ASN A 198 12.67 21.62 6.08
C ASN A 198 13.89 20.74 5.76
N THR A 199 14.89 20.72 6.64
CA THR A 199 16.07 19.84 6.58
C THR A 199 16.12 18.86 7.74
N CYS A 200 14.99 18.68 8.44
CA CYS A 200 14.79 17.75 9.54
C CYS A 200 15.81 17.89 10.68
N LYS A 201 16.14 19.15 10.94
CA LYS A 201 16.85 19.63 12.12
C LYS A 201 15.87 20.27 13.08
N ALA A 202 16.12 20.08 14.37
CA ALA A 202 15.29 20.64 15.44
C ALA A 202 15.02 22.12 15.18
N GLY A 203 13.75 22.42 14.94
CA GLY A 203 13.24 23.75 14.70
C GLY A 203 12.90 24.46 16.01
N CYS A 204 12.11 25.50 15.89
CA CYS A 204 11.65 26.36 16.95
C CYS A 204 10.21 26.00 17.35
N GLY A 205 10.05 25.28 18.45
CA GLY A 205 8.73 24.93 19.00
C GLY A 205 8.84 24.14 20.30
N ALA A 206 8.41 24.75 21.41
CA ALA A 206 8.47 24.17 22.77
C ALA A 206 9.88 23.76 23.24
N VAL A 207 10.92 24.18 22.52
CA VAL A 207 12.35 24.04 22.82
C VAL A 207 13.06 25.27 22.27
N PHE A 208 14.03 25.82 23.03
CA PHE A 208 14.87 26.91 22.54
C PHE A 208 15.90 26.40 21.53
N SER A 209 16.30 27.26 20.58
CA SER A 209 17.30 26.93 19.55
C SER A 209 18.47 27.91 19.54
N THR A 210 19.62 27.45 19.04
CA THR A 210 20.75 28.34 18.68
C THR A 210 20.56 29.01 17.32
N ASN A 211 19.58 28.55 16.55
CA ASN A 211 19.14 29.18 15.29
C ASN A 211 18.08 30.26 15.57
N TRP A 212 17.79 31.09 14.57
CA TRP A 212 16.79 32.16 14.67
C TRP A 212 15.36 31.61 14.66
N CYS A 213 14.68 31.69 15.80
CA CYS A 213 13.30 31.26 15.99
C CYS A 213 12.30 32.38 15.86
N LEU A 214 11.35 32.27 14.92
CA LEU A 214 10.26 33.24 14.80
C LEU A 214 9.45 33.27 16.11
N GLN A 215 9.23 34.47 16.63
CA GLN A 215 8.29 34.73 17.71
C GLN A 215 6.89 34.78 17.11
N GLN A 216 6.13 33.71 17.28
CA GLN A 216 4.79 33.54 16.73
C GLN A 216 3.86 34.69 17.14
N GLY A 217 3.09 35.22 16.20
CA GLY A 217 2.19 36.36 16.45
C GLY A 217 2.88 37.73 16.52
N THR A 218 4.19 37.80 16.25
CA THR A 218 4.87 39.05 15.89
C THR A 218 4.98 39.18 14.38
N MET A 219 5.31 40.37 13.87
CA MET A 219 5.54 40.56 12.43
C MET A 219 6.71 39.73 11.90
N MET A 220 7.93 39.98 12.39
CA MET A 220 9.16 39.28 11.99
C MET A 220 10.23 39.37 13.08
N GLN A 221 9.84 39.14 14.34
CA GLN A 221 10.83 39.02 15.41
C GLN A 221 11.32 37.61 15.57
N TYR A 222 12.63 37.45 15.73
CA TYR A 222 13.25 36.16 15.92
C TYR A 222 14.07 36.16 17.21
N THR A 223 14.09 35.04 17.92
CA THR A 223 14.97 34.80 19.07
C THR A 223 15.98 33.73 18.70
N ARG A 224 17.27 33.95 18.95
CA ARG A 224 18.27 32.86 18.99
C ARG A 224 18.96 32.82 20.34
N CYS A 225 19.45 31.64 20.72
CA CYS A 225 20.25 31.47 21.92
C CYS A 225 21.71 31.31 21.57
N GLN A 226 22.63 31.83 22.41
CA GLN A 226 24.04 31.47 22.26
C GLN A 226 24.27 29.98 22.57
N SER A 227 23.52 29.45 23.54
CA SER A 227 23.49 28.01 23.87
C SER A 227 22.18 27.67 24.56
N VAL A 228 21.78 26.40 24.46
CA VAL A 228 20.55 25.88 25.05
C VAL A 228 20.90 24.85 26.12
N THR A 229 20.21 24.92 27.27
CA THR A 229 20.44 24.04 28.43
C THR A 229 19.11 23.59 29.03
N ASN A 230 19.15 22.77 30.08
CA ASN A 230 17.96 22.28 30.80
C ASN A 230 16.98 21.52 29.89
N GLY A 231 17.52 20.61 29.05
CA GLY A 231 16.71 19.79 28.16
C GLY A 231 15.93 20.58 27.09
N GLY A 232 16.43 21.77 26.71
CA GLY A 232 15.75 22.62 25.73
C GLY A 232 15.02 23.82 26.32
N ASN A 233 14.83 23.85 27.64
CA ASN A 233 13.95 24.82 28.30
C ASN A 233 14.65 26.12 28.73
N THR A 234 15.98 26.20 28.64
CA THR A 234 16.75 27.40 29.02
C THR A 234 17.58 27.92 27.86
N CYS A 235 17.27 29.14 27.42
CA CYS A 235 18.05 29.91 26.46
C CYS A 235 19.11 30.74 27.20
N ASN A 236 20.38 30.51 26.92
CA ASN A 236 21.47 31.32 27.45
C ASN A 236 21.86 32.41 26.45
N ASN A 237 22.01 33.63 26.96
CA ASN A 237 22.32 34.84 26.21
C ASN A 237 21.42 35.02 24.96
N PRO A 238 20.09 35.15 25.16
CA PRO A 238 19.15 35.33 24.06
C PRO A 238 19.48 36.58 23.24
N GLU A 239 19.40 36.48 21.93
CA GLU A 239 19.54 37.60 21.01
C GLU A 239 18.28 37.68 20.16
N ILE A 240 17.84 38.89 19.86
CA ILE A 240 16.66 39.17 19.06
C ILE A 240 17.06 39.79 17.73
N LYS A 241 16.37 39.42 16.66
CA LYS A 241 16.42 40.07 15.35
C LYS A 241 15.02 40.58 15.02
N TYR A 242 14.90 41.77 14.44
CA TYR A 242 13.63 42.26 13.88
C TYR A 242 13.81 42.56 12.40
N GLY A 243 13.10 41.81 11.54
CA GLY A 243 13.33 41.83 10.10
C GLY A 243 14.74 41.33 9.77
N ASN A 244 15.58 42.22 9.22
CA ASN A 244 16.95 41.90 8.81
C ASN A 244 18.03 42.42 9.79
N ILE A 245 17.65 43.08 10.89
CA ILE A 245 18.59 43.69 11.83
C ILE A 245 18.77 42.79 13.05
N GLU A 246 19.98 42.23 13.19
CA GLU A 246 20.41 41.42 14.35
C GLU A 246 20.98 42.31 15.47
N GLY A 247 21.33 41.70 16.62
CA GLY A 247 22.02 42.38 17.71
C GLY A 247 21.12 42.94 18.80
N GLY A 248 19.81 42.68 18.78
CA GLY A 248 18.92 43.08 19.85
C GLY A 248 19.20 42.29 21.13
N ILE A 249 19.49 42.98 22.24
CA ILE A 249 19.76 42.39 23.55
C ILE A 249 18.63 42.77 24.52
N PRO A 250 17.77 41.81 24.92
CA PRO A 250 16.74 42.04 25.92
C PRO A 250 17.30 42.50 27.27
N ARG A 251 16.68 43.52 27.88
CA ARG A 251 17.12 44.08 29.16
C ARG A 251 15.97 44.17 30.16
N GLN A 252 16.32 44.36 31.43
CA GLN A 252 15.35 44.54 32.52
C GLN A 252 14.49 45.78 32.26
N HIS A 253 13.18 45.57 32.09
CA HIS A 253 12.21 46.63 31.92
C HIS A 253 10.83 46.20 32.43
N GLY A 254 10.00 47.16 32.86
CA GLY A 254 8.67 46.89 33.43
C GLY A 254 7.63 46.40 32.41
N GLY A 255 7.88 46.61 31.11
CA GLY A 255 7.01 46.17 30.01
C GLY A 255 7.29 44.75 29.50
N ASN A 256 8.30 44.06 30.04
CA ASN A 256 8.64 42.72 29.58
C ASN A 256 7.57 41.69 30.00
N GLN A 257 7.07 40.90 29.05
CA GLN A 257 6.12 39.84 29.30
C GLN A 257 6.75 38.48 28.99
N PHE A 258 7.51 37.92 29.94
CA PHE A 258 8.20 36.64 29.74
C PHE A 258 7.28 35.44 29.46
N PRO A 259 6.07 35.32 30.08
CA PRO A 259 5.14 34.27 29.69
C PRO A 259 4.70 34.39 28.23
N THR A 260 4.44 35.61 27.76
CA THR A 260 4.10 35.87 26.35
C THR A 260 5.27 35.50 25.45
N TRP A 261 6.49 35.90 25.80
CA TRP A 261 7.69 35.54 25.02
C TRP A 261 7.89 34.02 24.91
N CYS A 262 7.71 33.29 26.02
CA CYS A 262 7.72 31.82 26.01
C CYS A 262 6.63 31.26 25.07
N GLN A 263 5.41 31.77 25.13
CA GLN A 263 4.31 31.33 24.26
C GLN A 263 4.60 31.61 22.77
N GLN A 264 5.19 32.76 22.46
CA GLN A 264 5.61 33.11 21.10
C GLN A 264 6.68 32.14 20.55
N LEU A 265 7.44 31.48 21.41
CA LEU A 265 8.42 30.45 21.04
C LEU A 265 7.85 29.01 21.15
N GLY A 266 6.53 28.89 21.28
CA GLY A 266 5.82 27.60 21.30
C GLY A 266 5.58 26.99 22.69
N PHE A 267 6.07 27.61 23.78
CA PHE A 267 5.86 27.11 25.14
C PHE A 267 4.48 27.53 25.68
N SER A 268 3.46 26.71 25.41
CA SER A 268 2.07 27.00 25.76
C SER A 268 1.79 26.90 27.27
N ASN A 269 1.22 27.95 27.87
CA ASN A 269 0.89 28.08 29.30
C ASN A 269 2.10 28.12 30.26
N TRP A 270 3.31 28.31 29.76
CA TRP A 270 4.51 28.32 30.59
C TRP A 270 4.80 29.70 31.18
N SER A 271 5.39 29.71 32.37
CA SER A 271 5.99 30.90 32.97
C SER A 271 7.42 31.11 32.45
N GLY A 272 7.83 32.37 32.31
CA GLY A 272 9.19 32.72 31.92
C GLY A 272 9.98 33.27 33.11
N GLN A 273 11.04 32.57 33.50
CA GLN A 273 11.99 32.97 34.56
C GLN A 273 13.26 33.50 33.91
N VAL A 274 13.74 34.68 34.28
CA VAL A 274 14.94 35.29 33.69
C VAL A 274 16.03 35.56 34.70
N SER A 275 17.28 35.46 34.25
CA SER A 275 18.47 35.90 35.00
C SER A 275 19.06 37.12 34.33
N TYR A 276 19.47 38.10 35.14
CA TYR A 276 20.13 39.31 34.67
C TYR A 276 21.62 39.27 34.99
N GLY A 277 22.42 39.91 34.15
CA GLY A 277 23.84 40.02 34.37
C GLY A 277 24.53 40.79 33.26
N ASN A 278 25.87 40.79 33.30
CA ASN A 278 26.69 41.46 32.31
C ASN A 278 26.81 40.61 31.04
N ARG A 279 26.65 41.24 29.88
CA ARG A 279 26.98 40.66 28.57
C ARG A 279 28.11 41.46 27.90
N PRO A 280 28.85 40.85 26.94
CA PRO A 280 29.85 41.57 26.16
C PRO A 280 29.22 42.81 25.48
N CYS A 281 29.95 43.91 25.42
CA CYS A 281 29.50 45.17 24.81
C CYS A 281 29.96 45.28 23.36
N LEU A 282 29.64 44.29 22.53
CA LEU A 282 30.15 44.24 21.16
C LEU A 282 29.11 44.83 20.21
N ALA A 283 29.42 45.96 19.58
CA ALA A 283 28.56 46.54 18.55
C ALA A 283 28.41 45.57 17.34
N PRO A 284 27.24 45.55 16.66
CA PRO A 284 26.05 46.35 16.93
C PRO A 284 25.10 45.60 17.88
N GLN A 285 25.17 45.88 19.18
CA GLN A 285 24.28 45.29 20.19
C GLN A 285 23.46 46.38 20.85
N GLY A 286 22.17 46.45 20.54
CA GLY A 286 21.23 47.42 21.11
C GLY A 286 20.48 46.88 22.30
N GLY A 287 20.15 47.74 23.26
CA GLY A 287 19.23 47.36 24.33
C GLY A 287 17.80 47.26 23.81
N LEU A 288 17.05 46.27 24.28
CA LEU A 288 15.62 46.14 23.99
C LEU A 288 14.77 46.16 25.25
N PHE A 289 13.52 46.58 25.10
CA PHE A 289 12.48 46.43 26.09
C PHE A 289 11.18 45.87 25.48
N GLY A 290 10.35 45.21 26.28
CA GLY A 290 9.04 44.73 25.81
C GLY A 290 8.00 45.85 25.75
N CYS A 291 7.29 45.94 24.63
CA CYS A 291 6.23 46.94 24.41
C CYS A 291 5.03 46.35 23.65
N THR A 292 3.94 47.11 23.51
CA THR A 292 2.69 46.71 22.81
C THR A 292 2.17 47.79 21.86
N SER A 293 3.05 48.68 21.42
CA SER A 293 2.80 49.82 20.52
C SER A 293 4.04 50.02 19.64
N TYR A 294 4.18 51.13 18.91
CA TYR A 294 5.29 51.39 17.98
C TYR A 294 5.12 50.62 16.66
N ASP A 295 6.03 49.71 16.32
CA ASP A 295 6.00 48.94 15.06
C ASP A 295 4.76 48.04 14.94
N GLU A 296 4.29 47.46 16.06
CA GLU A 296 3.10 46.59 16.07
C GLU A 296 2.28 46.68 17.38
N ASN A 297 1.05 46.15 17.35
CA ASN A 297 0.10 46.23 18.49
C ASN A 297 0.13 45.00 19.41
N THR A 298 0.83 43.95 19.00
CA THR A 298 1.08 42.74 19.81
C THR A 298 2.28 42.99 20.71
N TRP A 299 2.44 42.19 21.77
CA TRP A 299 3.64 42.31 22.60
C TRP A 299 4.87 41.84 21.82
N HIS A 300 5.92 42.66 21.79
CA HIS A 300 7.15 42.40 21.04
C HIS A 300 8.34 43.15 21.67
N TRP A 301 9.57 42.89 21.18
CA TRP A 301 10.77 43.61 21.61
C TRP A 301 10.98 44.88 20.79
N CYS A 302 11.27 45.98 21.47
CA CYS A 302 11.29 47.32 20.91
C CYS A 302 12.63 47.97 21.24
N ASP A 303 13.13 48.86 20.38
CA ASP A 303 14.39 49.55 20.62
C ASP A 303 14.30 50.38 21.90
N TRP A 304 15.37 50.40 22.71
CA TRP A 304 15.37 51.09 23.99
C TRP A 304 15.21 52.62 23.90
N GLN A 305 15.62 53.23 22.80
CA GLN A 305 15.68 54.68 22.70
C GLN A 305 14.33 55.30 22.37
N ASP A 306 13.68 54.79 21.34
CA ASP A 306 12.46 55.37 20.78
C ASP A 306 11.33 54.35 20.56
N GLY A 307 11.64 53.05 20.57
CA GLY A 307 10.69 51.95 20.46
C GLY A 307 10.50 51.44 19.03
N ASP A 308 10.93 52.18 18.00
CA ASP A 308 10.83 51.78 16.60
C ASP A 308 12.12 51.05 16.18
N TRP A 309 12.00 49.85 15.61
CA TRP A 309 13.16 48.99 15.30
C TRP A 309 13.05 48.20 14.00
N TYR A 310 11.85 47.97 13.45
CA TYR A 310 11.70 47.09 12.28
C TYR A 310 12.57 47.53 11.07
N ASN A 311 13.62 46.76 10.78
CA ASN A 311 14.65 47.07 9.78
C ASN A 311 15.42 48.40 9.99
N GLU A 312 15.42 48.94 11.22
CA GLU A 312 16.16 50.14 11.61
C GLU A 312 17.35 49.79 12.51
N GLN A 313 18.36 50.68 12.56
CA GLN A 313 19.54 50.45 13.40
C GLN A 313 19.18 50.60 14.87
N LEU A 314 19.83 49.79 15.71
CA LEU A 314 19.71 49.94 17.15
C LEU A 314 20.61 51.07 17.63
N ASP A 315 20.01 52.11 18.19
CA ASP A 315 20.71 53.36 18.49
C ASP A 315 21.26 53.42 19.92
N TRP A 316 20.73 52.62 20.84
CA TRP A 316 21.13 52.64 22.25
C TRP A 316 22.10 51.52 22.63
N HIS A 317 23.33 51.91 22.98
CA HIS A 317 24.39 50.99 23.42
C HIS A 317 24.89 51.33 24.84
N ASN A 318 24.41 50.62 25.85
CA ASN A 318 25.01 50.68 27.18
C ASN A 318 24.86 49.34 27.91
N CYS A 319 25.98 48.81 28.39
CA CYS A 319 26.03 47.61 29.20
C CYS A 319 26.09 47.98 30.68
N GLY A 320 25.21 47.41 31.48
CA GLY A 320 25.08 47.79 32.88
C GLY A 320 24.75 46.66 33.84
N GLY A 321 24.76 45.41 33.37
CA GLY A 321 24.41 44.26 34.21
C GLY A 321 22.91 44.01 34.34
N THR A 322 22.12 44.71 33.55
CA THR A 322 20.65 44.54 33.47
C THR A 322 20.24 43.79 32.22
N GLU A 323 21.19 43.23 31.46
CA GLU A 323 20.91 42.42 30.28
C GLU A 323 20.38 41.04 30.70
N ILE A 324 19.43 40.50 29.94
CA ILE A 324 18.96 39.13 30.15
C ILE A 324 20.06 38.18 29.68
N THR A 325 20.58 37.41 30.63
CA THR A 325 21.64 36.41 30.42
C THR A 325 21.09 35.00 30.28
N SER A 326 19.88 34.76 30.76
CA SER A 326 19.14 33.54 30.47
C SER A 326 17.64 33.77 30.60
N ILE A 327 16.87 33.05 29.80
CA ILE A 327 15.45 32.80 30.07
C ILE A 327 15.21 31.30 30.16
N THR A 328 14.46 30.87 31.18
CA THR A 328 13.95 29.51 31.30
C THR A 328 12.43 29.56 31.23
N CYS A 329 11.86 28.84 30.28
CA CYS A 329 10.42 28.62 30.25
C CYS A 329 10.13 27.38 31.10
N THR A 330 9.13 27.45 31.97
CA THR A 330 8.69 26.30 32.80
C THR A 330 7.16 26.19 32.82
N PRO A 331 6.58 24.97 32.82
CA PRO A 331 5.14 24.77 32.94
C PRO A 331 4.51 25.43 34.16
#